data_AF-A0A6L6YKL1-F1
#
_entry.id   AF-A0A6L6YKL1-F1
#
_cell.length_a   1.000
_cell.length_b   1.000
_cell.length_c   1.000
_cell.angle_alpha   90.00
_cell.angle_beta   90.00
_cell.angle_gamma   90.00
#
_symmetry.space_group_name_H-M   'P 1'
#
loop_
_entity.id
_entity.type
_entity.pdbx_description
1 polymer ?
#
loop_
_entity_poly.entity_id
_entity_poly.type
_entity_poly.pdbx_seq_one_letter_code
_entity_poly.pdbx_strand_id
1 'polypeptide(L)'
;MCTLGKTNIQDLQLGAWQRASQFSLYVSWSSVNSLVILIDEYDVPLTGCLNNKDLFESVRAVMANFYAILKSNDRVLRFAFITGITKFNKASIFFGLNNLYDLSLDVNYGSLLGYTPYEVEKYFSEFLSRAAKKLCRNKDELFTELINRYDGFCFERSASIRFFSPWSLLQFLSSPENGLIDYWFESGGRPSVLIEYLKSHSLRNPEEYGREKTISLSELSGASDIETLSDIGLLTQTRYLTIKSVRFGNTVYLDYPNVEVRTAMAQHYTSCLLNGRTAGEVGAGSIAVVLREDSAESVFHILNRLFLSIDFQGFPVRDEASVRAYVQVYIASAGLNPKIEHHNAHGRSDLEVGVGDRHWVFEFKVVRKGESKEEKLRAWVEQMTSKHYGEQQSGPELKKVVLVYSIEERQFVKLHELVPQP
;
A
#
# COMPACT_ATOMS: atom_id res chain seq x y z
N MET A 1 24.67 -6.05 -3.26
CA MET A 1 24.22 -6.52 -1.93
C MET A 1 25.39 -7.08 -1.16
N CYS A 2 25.97 -6.33 -0.23
CA CYS A 2 26.84 -6.91 0.81
C CYS A 2 25.92 -7.53 1.86
N THR A 3 25.90 -8.86 1.95
CA THR A 3 25.20 -9.57 3.02
C THR A 3 25.88 -9.29 4.36
N LEU A 4 25.28 -8.39 5.15
CA LEU A 4 25.65 -8.08 6.55
C LEU A 4 25.28 -9.22 7.52
N GLY A 5 25.36 -10.47 7.08
CA GLY A 5 24.79 -11.61 7.82
C GLY A 5 25.66 -12.15 8.97
N LYS A 6 26.94 -11.78 9.07
CA LYS A 6 27.89 -12.32 10.08
C LYS A 6 29.03 -11.37 10.47
N THR A 7 28.88 -10.07 10.30
CA THR A 7 29.96 -9.12 10.65
C THR A 7 29.77 -8.67 12.10
N ASN A 8 30.78 -8.86 12.95
CA ASN A 8 30.79 -8.28 14.30
C ASN A 8 30.69 -6.75 14.17
N ILE A 9 29.92 -6.08 15.04
CA ILE A 9 29.76 -4.62 15.06
C ILE A 9 31.13 -3.93 15.07
N GLN A 10 32.10 -4.50 15.78
CA GLN A 10 33.47 -4.01 15.84
C GLN A 10 34.19 -4.06 14.47
N ASP A 11 34.04 -5.15 13.72
CA ASP A 11 34.66 -5.30 12.39
C ASP A 11 34.00 -4.36 11.37
N LEU A 12 32.68 -4.16 11.49
CA LEU A 12 31.93 -3.21 10.69
C LEU A 12 32.42 -1.77 10.93
N GLN A 13 32.58 -1.37 12.19
CA GLN A 13 33.09 -0.06 12.56
C GLN A 13 34.53 0.15 12.09
N LEU A 14 35.41 -0.84 12.29
CA LEU A 14 36.81 -0.75 11.90
C LEU A 14 36.98 -0.62 10.37
N GLY A 15 36.31 -1.48 9.59
CA GLY A 15 36.38 -1.45 8.14
C GLY A 15 35.76 -0.17 7.56
N ALA A 16 34.67 0.32 8.15
CA ALA A 16 34.09 1.59 7.75
C ALA A 16 35.01 2.77 8.07
N TRP A 17 35.65 2.77 9.24
CA TRP A 17 36.59 3.81 9.64
C TRP A 17 37.79 3.90 8.69
N GLN A 18 38.40 2.76 8.33
CA GLN A 18 39.51 2.73 7.37
C GLN A 18 39.14 3.34 6.01
N ARG A 19 37.97 2.98 5.47
CA ARG A 19 37.48 3.53 4.20
C ARG A 19 37.16 5.02 4.30
N ALA A 20 36.56 5.44 5.41
CA ALA A 20 36.26 6.84 5.68
C ALA A 20 37.55 7.67 5.75
N SER A 21 38.61 7.17 6.40
CA SER A 21 39.92 7.84 6.45
C SER A 21 40.57 7.95 5.06
N GLN A 22 40.53 6.90 4.25
CA GLN A 22 41.06 6.94 2.87
C GLN A 22 40.31 7.97 2.01
N PHE A 23 38.98 7.99 2.13
CA PHE A 23 38.15 8.96 1.42
C PHE A 23 38.44 10.39 1.89
N SER A 24 38.56 10.62 3.20
CA SER A 24 38.93 11.93 3.76
C SER A 24 40.28 12.42 3.21
N LEU A 25 41.27 11.53 3.10
CA LEU A 25 42.56 11.86 2.48
C LEU A 25 42.35 12.29 1.03
N TYR A 26 41.71 11.48 0.19
CA TYR A 26 41.44 11.82 -1.22
C TYR A 26 40.74 13.17 -1.38
N VAL A 27 39.71 13.42 -0.58
CA VAL A 27 38.92 14.65 -0.61
C VAL A 27 39.78 15.86 -0.20
N SER A 28 40.72 15.71 0.73
CA SER A 28 41.60 16.81 1.15
C SER A 28 42.59 17.27 0.06
N TRP A 29 43.04 16.36 -0.81
CA TRP A 29 43.89 16.69 -1.97
C TRP A 29 43.11 17.24 -3.18
N SER A 30 41.78 17.19 -3.14
CA SER A 30 40.95 17.61 -4.27
C SER A 30 40.88 19.13 -4.38
N SER A 31 40.72 19.62 -5.62
CA SER A 31 40.56 21.03 -5.92
C SER A 31 39.20 21.55 -5.44
N VAL A 32 39.12 22.85 -5.19
CA VAL A 32 37.89 23.53 -4.78
C VAL A 32 36.81 23.34 -5.85
N ASN A 33 35.57 23.08 -5.41
CA ASN A 33 34.39 22.98 -6.28
C ASN A 33 34.56 21.97 -7.44
N SER A 34 35.14 20.80 -7.17
CA SER A 34 35.50 19.79 -8.17
C SER A 34 34.74 18.47 -8.04
N LEU A 35 34.23 18.16 -6.85
CA LEU A 35 33.64 16.87 -6.52
C LEU A 35 32.11 16.91 -6.64
N VAL A 36 31.54 15.97 -7.39
CA VAL A 36 30.09 15.72 -7.45
C VAL A 36 29.80 14.40 -6.75
N ILE A 37 28.82 14.39 -5.85
CA ILE A 37 28.43 13.21 -5.07
C ILE A 37 26.96 12.90 -5.34
N LEU A 38 26.69 11.69 -5.79
CA LEU A 38 25.35 11.14 -5.93
C LEU A 38 25.27 9.90 -5.03
N ILE A 39 24.35 9.92 -4.06
CA ILE A 39 24.12 8.80 -3.14
C ILE A 39 22.70 8.34 -3.36
N ASP A 40 22.55 7.13 -3.88
CA ASP A 40 21.25 6.48 -3.98
C ASP A 40 20.98 5.61 -2.76
N GLU A 41 19.71 5.48 -2.42
CA GLU A 41 19.19 4.64 -1.33
C GLU A 41 19.98 4.78 -0.02
N TYR A 42 20.23 6.02 0.42
CA TYR A 42 21.06 6.30 1.60
C TYR A 42 20.55 5.60 2.87
N ASP A 43 19.25 5.35 2.94
CA ASP A 43 18.54 4.79 4.09
C ASP A 43 18.55 3.26 4.14
N VAL A 44 18.93 2.55 3.06
CA VAL A 44 18.95 1.07 3.01
C VAL A 44 19.71 0.41 4.17
N PRO A 45 20.90 0.90 4.58
CA PRO A 45 21.60 0.32 5.73
C PRO A 45 20.79 0.39 7.04
N LEU A 46 19.99 1.44 7.21
CA LEU A 46 19.17 1.66 8.40
C LEU A 46 17.85 0.89 8.34
N THR A 47 17.18 0.90 7.19
CA THR A 47 15.94 0.14 6.99
C THR A 47 16.18 -1.37 7.14
N GLY A 48 17.37 -1.86 6.78
CA GLY A 48 17.77 -3.25 7.01
C GLY A 48 17.95 -3.65 8.48
N CYS A 49 17.97 -2.69 9.41
CA CYS A 49 18.24 -2.92 10.84
C CYS A 49 17.10 -2.46 11.76
N LEU A 50 15.90 -2.16 11.25
CA LEU A 50 14.77 -1.64 12.04
C LEU A 50 14.34 -2.55 13.20
N ASN A 51 14.61 -3.85 13.11
CA ASN A 51 14.27 -4.81 14.17
C ASN A 51 15.39 -5.00 15.21
N ASN A 52 16.54 -4.31 15.06
CA ASN A 52 17.68 -4.41 15.97
C ASN A 52 18.24 -3.02 16.30
N LYS A 53 17.83 -2.48 17.45
CA LYS A 53 18.20 -1.14 17.90
C LYS A 53 19.71 -0.93 18.03
N ASP A 54 20.45 -1.88 18.61
CA ASP A 54 21.90 -1.74 18.81
C ASP A 54 22.67 -1.71 17.47
N LEU A 55 22.23 -2.54 16.53
CA LEU A 55 22.79 -2.54 15.18
C LEU A 55 22.41 -1.26 14.42
N PHE A 56 21.16 -0.81 14.54
CA PHE A 56 20.68 0.43 13.95
C PHE A 56 21.54 1.63 14.42
N GLU A 57 21.78 1.74 15.72
CA GLU A 57 22.63 2.78 16.30
C GLU A 57 24.08 2.72 15.80
N SER A 58 24.62 1.51 15.67
CA SER A 58 25.97 1.29 15.17
C SER A 58 26.11 1.70 13.69
N VAL A 59 25.14 1.34 12.86
CA VAL A 59 25.09 1.72 11.43
C VAL A 59 24.90 3.24 11.30
N ARG A 60 24.01 3.82 12.11
CA ARG A 60 23.77 5.27 12.18
C ARG A 60 25.05 6.04 12.49
N ALA A 61 25.85 5.58 13.46
CA ALA A 61 27.13 6.20 13.81
C ALA A 61 28.15 6.16 12.65
N VAL A 62 28.22 5.04 11.93
CA VAL A 62 29.10 4.91 10.75
C VAL A 62 28.70 5.88 9.65
N MET A 63 27.39 5.97 9.35
CA MET A 63 26.88 6.91 8.35
C MET A 63 27.13 8.37 8.77
N ALA A 64 26.90 8.70 10.04
CA ALA A 64 27.15 10.03 10.57
C ALA A 64 28.61 10.46 10.38
N ASN A 65 29.56 9.55 10.62
CA ASN A 65 30.99 9.83 10.40
C ASN A 65 31.30 10.09 8.91
N PHE A 66 30.70 9.32 7.99
CA PHE A 66 30.87 9.55 6.56
C PHE A 66 30.37 10.94 6.14
N TYR A 67 29.18 11.34 6.56
CA TYR A 67 28.64 12.67 6.24
C TYR A 67 29.42 13.80 6.94
N ALA A 68 29.96 13.57 8.13
CA ALA A 68 30.85 14.54 8.79
C ALA A 68 32.11 14.82 7.95
N ILE A 69 32.71 13.81 7.34
CA ILE A 69 33.87 13.98 6.44
C ILE A 69 33.52 14.84 5.23
N LEU A 70 32.35 14.61 4.63
CA LEU A 70 31.86 15.43 3.52
C LEU A 70 31.70 16.89 3.91
N LYS A 71 31.08 17.13 5.08
CA LYS A 71 30.92 18.47 5.62
C LYS A 71 32.26 19.17 5.87
N SER A 72 33.20 18.49 6.51
CA SER A 72 34.54 19.05 6.81
C SER A 72 35.34 19.42 5.57
N ASN A 73 34.91 18.97 4.40
CA ASN A 73 35.53 19.27 3.12
C ASN A 73 34.55 19.88 2.11
N ASP A 74 33.54 20.62 2.58
CA ASP A 74 32.54 21.28 1.73
C ASP A 74 33.14 22.14 0.60
N ARG A 75 34.34 22.73 0.81
CA ARG A 75 35.08 23.49 -0.21
C ARG A 75 35.29 22.72 -1.52
N VAL A 76 35.41 21.39 -1.49
CA VAL A 76 35.63 20.61 -2.71
C VAL A 76 34.33 20.17 -3.37
N LEU A 77 33.20 20.21 -2.63
CA LEU A 77 31.90 19.79 -3.11
C LEU A 77 31.32 20.82 -4.08
N ARG A 78 31.12 20.40 -5.32
CA ARG A 78 30.35 21.12 -6.33
C ARG A 78 28.86 20.88 -6.20
N PHE A 79 28.50 19.62 -5.97
CA PHE A 79 27.10 19.19 -5.92
C PHE A 79 26.98 17.90 -5.12
N ALA A 80 25.91 17.80 -4.32
CA ALA A 80 25.53 16.60 -3.62
C ALA A 80 24.04 16.32 -3.84
N PHE A 81 23.71 15.12 -4.29
CA PHE A 81 22.32 14.67 -4.43
C PHE A 81 22.18 13.33 -3.71
N ILE A 82 21.18 13.25 -2.84
CA ILE A 82 20.97 12.10 -1.96
C ILE A 82 19.51 11.68 -2.11
N THR A 83 19.29 10.43 -2.48
CA THR A 83 17.97 9.81 -2.61
C THR A 83 17.83 8.68 -1.61
N GLY A 84 16.58 8.44 -1.19
CA GLY A 84 16.22 7.39 -0.25
C GLY A 84 14.71 7.33 -0.08
N ILE A 85 14.24 6.27 0.58
CA ILE A 85 12.81 6.02 0.79
C ILE A 85 12.39 6.60 2.13
N THR A 86 13.02 6.16 3.21
CA THR A 86 12.69 6.55 4.59
C THR A 86 13.52 7.74 5.05
N LYS A 87 12.87 8.69 5.72
CA LYS A 87 13.50 9.89 6.27
C LYS A 87 13.86 9.70 7.74
N PHE A 88 15.06 9.19 7.98
CA PHE A 88 15.62 9.11 9.33
C PHE A 88 16.15 10.46 9.80
N ASN A 89 16.20 10.66 11.12
CA ASN A 89 16.52 11.94 11.75
C ASN A 89 17.77 12.61 11.14
N LYS A 90 17.55 13.71 10.42
CA LYS A 90 18.63 14.45 9.74
C LYS A 90 19.67 14.98 10.72
N ALA A 91 19.26 15.31 11.94
CA ALA A 91 20.18 15.78 12.97
C ALA A 91 21.12 14.68 13.46
N SER A 92 20.73 13.39 13.43
CA SER A 92 21.60 12.30 13.90
C SER A 92 22.49 11.71 12.80
N ILE A 93 22.02 11.63 11.55
CA ILE A 93 22.78 11.06 10.43
C ILE A 93 23.55 12.12 9.64
N PHE A 94 22.93 13.26 9.37
CA PHE A 94 23.57 14.37 8.67
C PHE A 94 24.07 15.40 9.67
N PHE A 95 24.52 14.98 10.86
CA PHE A 95 24.95 15.91 11.91
C PHE A 95 25.96 16.91 11.34
N GLY A 96 25.52 18.16 11.22
CA GLY A 96 26.29 19.25 10.67
C GLY A 96 26.18 19.49 9.16
N LEU A 97 25.64 18.59 8.34
CA LEU A 97 25.38 18.84 6.91
C LEU A 97 24.06 19.61 6.74
N ASN A 98 24.01 20.80 7.34
CA ASN A 98 22.84 21.67 7.43
C ASN A 98 22.53 22.44 6.13
N ASN A 99 23.34 22.26 5.09
CA ASN A 99 23.17 22.91 3.78
C ASN A 99 22.34 22.05 2.79
N LEU A 100 21.78 20.91 3.22
CA LEU A 100 20.93 20.09 2.37
C LEU A 100 19.55 20.73 2.21
N TYR A 101 19.14 20.92 0.96
CA TYR A 101 17.79 21.32 0.62
C TYR A 101 16.89 20.08 0.44
N ASP A 102 15.76 20.04 1.14
CA ASP A 102 14.85 18.90 1.12
C ASP A 102 13.80 19.05 0.01
N LEU A 103 13.88 18.19 -1.00
CA LEU A 103 12.97 18.21 -2.14
C LEU A 103 11.68 17.41 -1.91
N SER A 104 11.58 16.63 -0.83
CA SER A 104 10.59 15.56 -0.69
C SER A 104 9.12 16.03 -0.80
N LEU A 105 8.84 17.25 -0.32
CA LEU A 105 7.50 17.85 -0.34
C LEU A 105 7.45 19.16 -1.15
N ASP A 106 8.51 19.46 -1.91
CA ASP A 106 8.63 20.70 -2.68
C ASP A 106 7.75 20.65 -3.93
N VAL A 107 6.91 21.67 -4.08
CA VAL A 107 5.96 21.84 -5.20
C VAL A 107 6.67 21.92 -6.56
N ASN A 108 7.89 22.44 -6.60
CA ASN A 108 8.64 22.62 -7.85
C ASN A 108 9.19 21.30 -8.40
N TYR A 109 9.25 20.25 -7.56
CA TYR A 109 9.82 18.95 -7.91
C TYR A 109 8.78 17.83 -7.87
N GLY A 110 7.49 18.18 -7.84
CA GLY A 110 6.39 17.23 -7.67
C GLY A 110 6.31 16.13 -8.74
N SER A 111 6.73 16.40 -9.98
CA SER A 111 6.76 15.41 -11.07
C SER A 111 8.12 14.73 -11.27
N LEU A 112 9.15 15.06 -10.46
CA LEU A 112 10.54 14.66 -10.73
C LEU A 112 10.75 13.14 -10.85
N LEU A 113 9.96 12.34 -10.13
CA LEU A 113 10.15 10.89 -9.98
C LEU A 113 9.11 10.06 -10.74
N GLY A 114 8.42 10.65 -11.70
CA GLY A 114 7.29 10.04 -12.39
C GLY A 114 7.04 10.60 -13.78
N TYR A 115 5.99 10.10 -14.41
CA TYR A 115 5.44 10.68 -15.64
C TYR A 115 4.04 11.19 -15.36
N THR A 116 3.76 12.45 -15.68
CA THR A 116 2.38 12.96 -15.64
C THR A 116 1.56 12.35 -16.79
N PRO A 117 0.22 12.28 -16.66
CA PRO A 117 -0.63 11.80 -17.76
C PRO A 117 -0.35 12.49 -19.11
N TYR A 118 -0.13 13.82 -19.07
CA TYR A 118 0.24 14.59 -20.26
C TYR A 118 1.56 14.12 -20.89
N GLU A 119 2.60 13.86 -20.08
CA GLU A 119 3.88 13.35 -20.58
C GLU A 119 3.74 11.96 -21.17
N VAL A 120 2.90 11.11 -20.57
CA VAL A 120 2.61 9.77 -21.10
C VAL A 120 1.92 9.87 -22.47
N GLU A 121 0.87 10.67 -22.59
CA GLU A 121 0.18 10.87 -23.87
C GLU A 121 1.07 11.47 -24.94
N LYS A 122 1.97 12.39 -24.57
CA LYS A 122 2.85 13.09 -25.51
C LYS A 122 4.04 12.24 -25.96
N TYR A 123 4.78 11.68 -25.01
CA TYR A 123 6.06 11.03 -25.31
C TYR A 123 5.94 9.52 -25.52
N PHE A 124 4.88 8.88 -25.00
CA PHE A 124 4.65 7.43 -25.13
C PHE A 124 3.46 7.08 -26.03
N SER A 125 2.92 8.05 -26.78
CA SER A 125 1.73 7.92 -27.62
C SER A 125 1.77 6.70 -28.56
N GLU A 126 2.94 6.45 -29.19
CA GLU A 126 3.15 5.35 -30.12
C GLU A 126 3.23 3.99 -29.43
N PHE A 127 3.70 3.95 -28.18
CA PHE A 127 3.69 2.73 -27.37
C PHE A 127 2.28 2.40 -26.91
N LEU A 128 1.51 3.42 -26.50
CA LEU A 128 0.08 3.26 -26.19
C LEU A 128 -0.71 2.75 -27.39
N SER A 129 -0.49 3.32 -28.58
CA SER A 129 -1.13 2.86 -29.82
C SER A 129 -0.79 1.40 -30.15
N ARG A 130 0.46 0.98 -29.92
CA ARG A 130 0.91 -0.41 -30.11
C ARG A 130 0.26 -1.35 -29.09
N ALA A 131 0.24 -0.97 -27.82
CA ALA A 131 -0.40 -1.74 -26.75
C ALA A 131 -1.90 -1.91 -27.00
N ALA A 132 -2.61 -0.84 -27.35
CA ALA A 132 -4.04 -0.86 -27.66
C ALA A 132 -4.36 -1.82 -28.82
N LYS A 133 -3.57 -1.78 -29.90
CA LYS A 133 -3.69 -2.74 -31.01
C LYS A 133 -3.44 -4.17 -30.57
N LYS A 134 -2.41 -4.42 -29.76
CA LYS A 134 -2.04 -5.75 -29.28
C LYS A 134 -3.13 -6.36 -28.39
N LEU A 135 -3.78 -5.54 -27.58
CA LEU A 135 -4.85 -5.93 -26.66
C LEU A 135 -6.25 -5.88 -27.28
N CYS A 136 -6.37 -5.48 -28.56
CA CYS A 136 -7.65 -5.25 -29.23
C CYS A 136 -8.58 -4.29 -28.46
N ARG A 137 -8.01 -3.21 -27.91
CA ARG A 137 -8.73 -2.20 -27.12
C ARG A 137 -8.68 -0.82 -27.77
N ASN A 138 -9.64 0.03 -27.41
CA ASN A 138 -9.54 1.45 -27.70
C ASN A 138 -8.36 2.06 -26.90
N LYS A 139 -7.64 3.00 -27.52
CA LYS A 139 -6.46 3.63 -26.91
C LYS A 139 -6.80 4.47 -25.69
N ASP A 140 -7.90 5.21 -25.73
CA ASP A 140 -8.32 6.14 -24.67
C ASP A 140 -8.90 5.36 -23.48
N GLU A 141 -9.63 4.28 -23.76
CA GLU A 141 -10.07 3.32 -22.73
C GLU A 141 -8.86 2.67 -22.05
N LEU A 142 -7.89 2.16 -22.82
CA LEU A 142 -6.67 1.60 -22.25
C LEU A 142 -5.91 2.63 -21.42
N PHE A 143 -5.80 3.87 -21.89
CA PHE A 143 -5.11 4.91 -21.13
C PHE A 143 -5.82 5.22 -19.81
N THR A 144 -7.15 5.24 -19.80
CA THR A 144 -7.95 5.39 -18.57
C THR A 144 -7.70 4.24 -17.59
N GLU A 145 -7.61 3.00 -18.10
CA GLU A 145 -7.26 1.84 -17.27
C GLU A 145 -5.85 1.94 -16.70
N LEU A 146 -4.88 2.42 -17.48
CA LEU A 146 -3.51 2.66 -17.00
C LEU A 146 -3.46 3.73 -15.93
N ILE A 147 -4.23 4.82 -16.05
CA ILE A 147 -4.36 5.83 -14.99
C ILE A 147 -4.86 5.15 -13.71
N ASN A 148 -5.95 4.38 -13.79
CA ASN A 148 -6.51 3.71 -12.62
C ASN A 148 -5.55 2.69 -11.98
N ARG A 149 -4.70 2.03 -12.79
CA ARG A 149 -3.82 0.96 -12.34
C ARG A 149 -2.46 1.46 -11.84
N TYR A 150 -1.83 2.43 -12.51
CA TYR A 150 -0.43 2.80 -12.30
C TYR A 150 -0.17 4.29 -11.98
N ASP A 151 -1.15 5.19 -12.16
CA ASP A 151 -1.06 6.62 -11.80
C ASP A 151 -1.40 6.87 -10.32
N GLY A 152 -1.38 8.12 -9.89
CA GLY A 152 -2.02 8.55 -8.65
C GLY A 152 -1.06 8.82 -7.50
N PHE A 153 0.25 8.70 -7.72
CA PHE A 153 1.27 9.10 -6.75
C PHE A 153 1.41 10.63 -6.72
N CYS A 154 1.56 11.18 -5.52
CA CYS A 154 1.71 12.60 -5.23
C CYS A 154 2.36 12.78 -3.86
N PHE A 155 3.44 13.54 -3.82
CA PHE A 155 4.23 13.77 -2.61
C PHE A 155 4.44 15.25 -2.31
N GLU A 156 4.19 16.13 -3.27
CA GLU A 156 4.35 17.56 -3.04
C GLU A 156 3.18 18.13 -2.21
N ARG A 157 3.50 19.15 -1.41
CA ARG A 157 2.62 19.62 -0.32
C ARG A 157 1.31 20.27 -0.77
N SER A 158 1.16 20.68 -2.02
CA SER A 158 -0.08 21.25 -2.57
C SER A 158 -1.06 20.18 -3.07
N ALA A 159 -0.62 18.93 -3.20
CA ALA A 159 -1.42 17.80 -3.67
C ALA A 159 -2.04 18.00 -5.07
N SER A 160 -1.37 18.76 -5.93
CA SER A 160 -1.83 19.19 -7.25
C SER A 160 -1.31 18.33 -8.40
N ILE A 161 -0.10 17.78 -8.28
CA ILE A 161 0.52 16.97 -9.34
C ILE A 161 0.45 15.49 -8.99
N ARG A 162 -0.11 14.69 -9.90
CA ARG A 162 -0.10 13.24 -9.84
C ARG A 162 0.69 12.64 -10.99
N PHE A 163 1.33 11.51 -10.74
CA PHE A 163 2.16 10.85 -11.74
C PHE A 163 2.10 9.33 -11.65
N PHE A 164 2.42 8.73 -12.79
CA PHE A 164 2.60 7.30 -13.00
C PHE A 164 3.87 6.80 -12.33
N SER A 165 3.78 5.60 -11.74
CA SER A 165 4.95 4.78 -11.42
C SER A 165 5.76 4.54 -12.70
N PRO A 166 7.02 5.00 -12.80
CA PRO A 166 7.85 4.75 -13.98
C PRO A 166 8.01 3.26 -14.26
N TRP A 167 8.27 2.47 -13.22
CA TRP A 167 8.48 1.04 -13.36
C TRP A 167 7.24 0.32 -13.88
N SER A 168 6.08 0.49 -13.23
CA SER A 168 4.85 -0.20 -13.61
C SER A 168 4.41 0.16 -15.04
N LEU A 169 4.49 1.45 -15.40
CA LEU A 169 4.16 1.91 -16.74
C LEU A 169 5.12 1.36 -17.80
N LEU A 170 6.43 1.46 -17.58
CA LEU A 170 7.42 0.99 -18.56
C LEU A 170 7.35 -0.53 -18.75
N GLN A 171 7.13 -1.29 -17.68
CA GLN A 171 6.94 -2.73 -17.78
C GLN A 171 5.71 -3.08 -18.63
N PHE A 172 4.57 -2.44 -18.38
CA PHE A 172 3.39 -2.60 -19.22
C PHE A 172 3.67 -2.24 -20.70
N LEU A 173 4.29 -1.09 -20.97
CA LEU A 173 4.56 -0.66 -22.35
C LEU A 173 5.58 -1.56 -23.07
N SER A 174 6.46 -2.22 -22.32
CA SER A 174 7.44 -3.17 -22.87
C SER A 174 6.80 -4.49 -23.31
N SER A 175 5.80 -4.97 -22.57
CA SER A 175 5.19 -6.29 -22.73
C SER A 175 3.66 -6.24 -22.60
N PRO A 176 2.96 -5.47 -23.45
CA PRO A 176 1.53 -5.22 -23.31
C PRO A 176 0.67 -6.47 -23.44
N GLU A 177 1.17 -7.53 -24.10
CA GLU A 177 0.50 -8.84 -24.21
C GLU A 177 0.19 -9.52 -22.87
N ASN A 178 0.91 -9.16 -21.80
CA ASN A 178 0.64 -9.66 -20.46
C ASN A 178 -0.63 -9.02 -19.84
N GLY A 179 -1.16 -7.97 -20.47
CA GLY A 179 -2.26 -7.20 -19.93
C GLY A 179 -1.85 -6.31 -18.75
N LEU A 180 -2.84 -5.88 -17.96
CA LEU A 180 -2.62 -5.00 -16.80
C LEU A 180 -2.32 -5.83 -15.55
N ILE A 181 -1.07 -6.24 -15.40
CA ILE A 181 -0.57 -6.98 -14.23
C ILE A 181 0.10 -6.04 -13.21
N ASP A 182 0.20 -6.50 -11.96
CA ASP A 182 0.80 -5.72 -10.87
C ASP A 182 2.33 -5.94 -10.84
N TYR A 183 3.11 -4.87 -11.01
CA TYR A 183 4.58 -4.83 -11.03
C TYR A 183 5.19 -4.24 -9.75
N TRP A 184 4.41 -3.49 -8.97
CA TRP A 184 4.85 -2.80 -7.75
C TRP A 184 5.37 -3.77 -6.69
N PHE A 185 4.71 -4.91 -6.56
CA PHE A 185 5.01 -5.89 -5.53
C PHE A 185 6.36 -6.61 -5.74
N GLU A 186 6.81 -6.73 -6.99
CA GLU A 186 8.05 -7.43 -7.35
C GLU A 186 9.30 -6.55 -7.30
N SER A 187 9.15 -5.23 -7.45
CA SER A 187 10.28 -4.31 -7.70
C SER A 187 10.73 -3.50 -6.48
N GLY A 188 9.86 -3.22 -5.51
CA GLY A 188 10.20 -2.40 -4.34
C GLY A 188 9.32 -2.58 -3.11
N GLY A 189 8.16 -3.24 -3.23
CA GLY A 189 7.19 -3.44 -2.13
C GLY A 189 7.52 -4.55 -1.13
N ARG A 190 8.77 -5.02 -1.05
CA ARG A 190 9.18 -6.08 -0.10
C ARG A 190 10.59 -5.88 0.48
N PRO A 191 10.96 -4.75 1.11
CA PRO A 191 12.01 -4.83 2.11
C PRO A 191 11.41 -5.71 3.22
N SER A 192 11.84 -6.97 3.32
CA SER A 192 11.28 -7.94 4.26
C SER A 192 11.21 -7.39 5.69
N VAL A 193 12.23 -6.61 6.06
CA VAL A 193 12.35 -5.91 7.34
C VAL A 193 11.27 -4.83 7.51
N LEU A 194 10.95 -4.06 6.47
CA LEU A 194 9.86 -3.07 6.50
C LEU A 194 8.50 -3.75 6.67
N ILE A 195 8.26 -4.83 5.93
CA ILE A 195 7.00 -5.57 6.06
C ILE A 195 6.89 -6.20 7.44
N GLU A 196 7.95 -6.80 7.98
CA GLU A 196 7.97 -7.31 9.35
C GLU A 196 7.69 -6.22 10.38
N TYR A 197 8.30 -5.04 10.22
CA TYR A 197 8.03 -3.87 11.07
C TYR A 197 6.57 -3.44 10.99
N LEU A 198 6.00 -3.35 9.78
CA LEU A 198 4.58 -3.01 9.59
C LEU A 198 3.65 -4.09 10.13
N LYS A 199 4.02 -5.37 10.02
CA LYS A 199 3.29 -6.51 10.60
C LYS A 199 3.20 -6.43 12.12
N SER A 200 4.25 -5.96 12.78
CA SER A 200 4.25 -5.76 14.23
C SER A 200 3.62 -4.43 14.68
N HIS A 201 3.21 -3.56 13.74
CA HIS A 201 2.64 -2.23 14.01
C HIS A 201 1.36 -1.94 13.18
N SER A 202 1.48 -1.29 12.02
CA SER A 202 0.34 -0.70 11.27
C SER A 202 -0.64 -1.73 10.70
N LEU A 203 -0.17 -2.95 10.46
CA LEU A 203 -0.97 -4.04 9.88
C LEU A 203 -1.70 -4.88 10.94
N ARG A 204 -1.61 -4.52 12.23
CA ARG A 204 -2.26 -5.28 13.32
C ARG A 204 -3.78 -5.25 13.27
N ASN A 205 -4.39 -4.26 12.61
CA ASN A 205 -5.84 -4.18 12.50
C ASN A 205 -6.28 -4.06 11.03
N PRO A 206 -6.83 -5.13 10.43
CA PRO A 206 -7.39 -5.10 9.06
C PRO A 206 -8.51 -4.09 8.87
N GLU A 207 -9.20 -3.66 9.93
CA GLU A 207 -10.21 -2.60 9.86
C GLU A 207 -9.62 -1.24 9.43
N GLU A 208 -8.30 -1.05 9.57
CA GLU A 208 -7.60 0.16 9.13
C GLU A 208 -7.29 0.16 7.63
N TYR A 209 -7.43 -0.98 6.93
CA TYR A 209 -7.10 -1.11 5.51
C TYR A 209 -7.82 -0.05 4.66
N GLY A 210 -9.14 0.04 4.78
CA GLY A 210 -9.99 0.94 3.99
C GLY A 210 -10.28 2.29 4.63
N ARG A 211 -9.76 2.55 5.85
CA ARG A 211 -10.02 3.81 6.57
C ARG A 211 -9.24 4.98 5.97
N GLU A 212 -9.85 6.16 6.07
CA GLU A 212 -9.17 7.42 5.80
C GLU A 212 -7.98 7.57 6.74
N LYS A 213 -6.83 7.92 6.18
CA LYS A 213 -5.58 8.09 6.92
C LYS A 213 -5.20 9.55 6.90
N THR A 214 -4.87 10.10 8.06
CA THR A 214 -4.43 11.48 8.18
C THR A 214 -3.15 11.57 8.99
N ILE A 215 -2.33 12.57 8.67
CA ILE A 215 -1.10 12.88 9.40
C ILE A 215 -0.88 14.39 9.38
N SER A 216 -0.23 14.95 10.39
CA SER A 216 0.15 16.35 10.35
C SER A 216 1.29 16.58 9.34
N LEU A 217 1.27 17.71 8.63
CA LEU A 217 2.34 18.05 7.69
C LEU A 217 3.71 18.15 8.39
N SER A 218 3.75 18.59 9.64
CA SER A 218 4.98 18.64 10.46
C SER A 218 5.55 17.26 10.76
N GLU A 219 4.70 16.27 10.99
CA GLU A 219 5.12 14.88 11.26
C GLU A 219 5.58 14.21 9.96
N LEU A 220 4.87 14.42 8.85
CA LEU A 220 5.29 13.93 7.53
C LEU A 220 6.59 14.58 7.04
N SER A 221 6.75 15.88 7.30
CA SER A 221 7.99 16.63 7.01
C SER A 221 9.09 16.37 8.03
N GLY A 222 8.74 15.82 9.19
CA GLY A 222 9.64 15.51 10.28
C GLY A 222 10.61 14.41 9.86
N ALA A 223 11.78 14.39 10.49
CA ALA A 223 12.68 13.27 10.37
C ALA A 223 12.48 12.39 11.60
N SER A 224 12.25 11.10 11.40
CA SER A 224 11.88 10.18 12.48
C SER A 224 13.10 9.49 13.07
N ASP A 225 13.07 9.22 14.37
CA ASP A 225 13.93 8.19 14.96
C ASP A 225 13.13 6.87 15.02
N ILE A 226 13.80 5.75 15.29
CA ILE A 226 13.17 4.43 15.33
C ILE A 226 12.00 4.36 16.32
N GLU A 227 12.06 5.11 17.43
CA GLU A 227 11.04 5.14 18.48
C GLU A 227 9.87 6.11 18.18
N THR A 228 10.06 7.06 17.26
CA THR A 228 9.08 8.10 16.92
C THR A 228 8.57 7.96 15.49
N LEU A 229 8.88 6.85 14.83
CA LEU A 229 8.49 6.57 13.46
C LEU A 229 6.98 6.33 13.39
N SER A 230 6.27 7.29 12.82
CA SER A 230 4.86 7.17 12.52
C SER A 230 4.64 6.11 11.45
N ASP A 231 3.84 5.11 11.77
CA ASP A 231 3.35 4.08 10.86
C ASP A 231 2.77 4.66 9.56
N ILE A 232 1.95 5.70 9.68
CA ILE A 232 1.34 6.40 8.55
C ILE A 232 2.41 7.16 7.76
N GLY A 233 3.35 7.81 8.46
CA GLY A 233 4.49 8.48 7.85
C GLY A 233 5.37 7.51 7.05
N LEU A 234 5.66 6.33 7.61
CA LEU A 234 6.45 5.28 7.00
C LEU A 234 5.75 4.70 5.77
N LEU A 235 4.46 4.39 5.86
CA LEU A 235 3.66 3.93 4.72
C LEU A 235 3.62 4.97 3.59
N THR A 236 3.65 6.27 3.92
CA THR A 236 3.70 7.36 2.93
C THR A 236 5.08 7.45 2.27
N GLN A 237 6.15 7.42 3.07
CA GLN A 237 7.53 7.45 2.59
C GLN A 237 7.86 6.25 1.70
N THR A 238 7.32 5.09 2.05
CA THR A 238 7.48 3.83 1.29
C THR A 238 6.47 3.69 0.15
N ARG A 239 5.70 4.75 -0.12
CA ARG A 239 4.77 4.90 -1.25
C ARG A 239 3.59 3.93 -1.26
N TYR A 240 3.31 3.25 -0.14
CA TYR A 240 2.02 2.56 0.04
C TYR A 240 0.88 3.57 0.15
N LEU A 241 1.14 4.70 0.79
CA LEU A 241 0.21 5.82 0.84
C LEU A 241 0.76 6.99 0.04
N THR A 242 -0.16 7.85 -0.39
CA THR A 242 0.15 9.05 -1.15
C THR A 242 -0.70 10.20 -0.67
N ILE A 243 -0.20 11.43 -0.85
CA ILE A 243 -0.96 12.65 -0.54
C ILE A 243 -2.16 12.75 -1.49
N LYS A 244 -3.37 12.81 -0.94
CA LYS A 244 -4.61 13.05 -1.69
C LYS A 244 -5.05 14.50 -1.61
N SER A 245 -4.87 15.13 -0.45
CA SER A 245 -5.07 16.57 -0.27
C SER A 245 -4.43 17.06 1.03
N VAL A 246 -4.20 18.37 1.12
CA VAL A 246 -3.84 19.04 2.38
C VAL A 246 -4.93 20.05 2.70
N ARG A 247 -5.58 19.91 3.87
CA ARG A 247 -6.75 20.73 4.28
C ARG A 247 -6.63 21.12 5.75
N PHE A 248 -7.48 22.06 6.17
CA PHE A 248 -7.64 22.47 7.57
C PHE A 248 -6.30 22.84 8.24
N GLY A 249 -5.61 23.82 7.65
CA GLY A 249 -4.27 24.24 8.09
C GLY A 249 -3.19 23.33 7.52
N ASN A 250 -2.88 22.24 8.22
CA ASN A 250 -1.73 21.36 7.93
C ASN A 250 -2.08 19.87 8.05
N THR A 251 -3.36 19.49 7.89
CA THR A 251 -3.75 18.08 7.91
C THR A 251 -3.60 17.48 6.52
N VAL A 252 -2.75 16.46 6.41
CA VAL A 252 -2.51 15.73 5.17
C VAL A 252 -3.44 14.52 5.14
N TYR A 253 -4.24 14.43 4.09
CA TYR A 253 -5.12 13.29 3.82
C TYR A 253 -4.44 12.33 2.88
N LEU A 254 -4.42 11.06 3.26
CA LEU A 254 -3.67 9.98 2.63
C LEU A 254 -4.59 8.82 2.23
N ASP A 255 -4.29 8.20 1.10
CA ASP A 255 -4.90 6.93 0.66
C ASP A 255 -3.92 6.22 -0.30
N TYR A 256 -4.24 5.01 -0.74
CA TYR A 256 -3.47 4.29 -1.75
C TYR A 256 -3.46 5.07 -3.08
N PRO A 257 -2.33 5.10 -3.81
CA PRO A 257 -2.21 5.83 -5.07
C PRO A 257 -3.16 5.29 -6.14
N ASN A 258 -3.21 3.97 -6.31
CA ASN A 258 -3.94 3.26 -7.35
C ASN A 258 -4.36 1.85 -6.90
N VAL A 259 -4.98 1.11 -7.82
CA VAL A 259 -5.42 -0.27 -7.60
C VAL A 259 -4.26 -1.22 -7.33
N GLU A 260 -3.13 -1.08 -8.05
CA GLU A 260 -1.96 -1.95 -7.88
C GLU A 260 -1.43 -1.92 -6.44
N VAL A 261 -1.20 -0.73 -5.89
CA VAL A 261 -0.70 -0.57 -4.51
C VAL A 261 -1.76 -0.97 -3.48
N ARG A 262 -3.03 -0.67 -3.75
CA ARG A 262 -4.17 -1.07 -2.91
C ARG A 262 -4.24 -2.60 -2.77
N THR A 263 -4.10 -3.32 -3.88
CA THR A 263 -4.07 -4.79 -3.92
C THR A 263 -2.85 -5.35 -3.19
N ALA A 264 -1.66 -4.78 -3.41
CA ALA A 264 -0.46 -5.18 -2.68
C ALA A 264 -0.62 -5.03 -1.15
N MET A 265 -1.23 -3.94 -0.69
CA MET A 265 -1.50 -3.74 0.74
C MET A 265 -2.53 -4.75 1.27
N ALA A 266 -3.59 -5.03 0.51
CA ALA A 266 -4.58 -6.03 0.88
C ALA A 266 -3.98 -7.45 1.00
N GLN A 267 -3.01 -7.79 0.13
CA GLN A 267 -2.25 -9.03 0.21
C GLN A 267 -1.39 -9.11 1.48
N HIS A 268 -0.78 -7.99 1.91
CA HIS A 268 -0.07 -7.94 3.19
C HIS A 268 -0.99 -8.18 4.38
N TYR A 269 -2.15 -7.52 4.45
CA TYR A 269 -3.15 -7.79 5.49
C TYR A 269 -3.65 -9.24 5.46
N THR A 270 -3.89 -9.80 4.28
CA THR A 270 -4.31 -11.20 4.13
C THR A 270 -3.23 -12.16 4.64
N SER A 271 -1.96 -11.89 4.34
CA SER A 271 -0.82 -12.65 4.88
C SER A 271 -0.77 -12.56 6.41
N CYS A 272 -1.07 -11.41 7.01
CA CYS A 272 -1.17 -11.28 8.47
C CYS A 272 -2.31 -12.14 9.03
N LEU A 273 -3.52 -11.99 8.47
CA LEU A 273 -4.72 -12.73 8.88
C LEU A 273 -4.50 -14.25 8.88
N LEU A 274 -3.74 -14.75 7.90
CA LEU A 274 -3.51 -16.18 7.69
C LEU A 274 -2.18 -16.67 8.27
N ASN A 275 -1.49 -15.85 9.06
CA ASN A 275 -0.21 -16.17 9.70
C ASN A 275 0.87 -16.60 8.69
N GLY A 276 1.08 -15.78 7.66
CA GLY A 276 2.07 -15.97 6.60
C GLY A 276 1.60 -16.82 5.41
N ARG A 277 0.52 -17.59 5.55
CA ARG A 277 -0.04 -18.41 4.46
C ARG A 277 -0.79 -17.55 3.44
N THR A 278 -0.81 -18.02 2.20
CA THR A 278 -1.63 -17.49 1.12
C THR A 278 -3.06 -18.02 1.21
N ALA A 279 -3.99 -17.30 0.59
CA ALA A 279 -5.39 -17.72 0.55
C ALA A 279 -5.57 -19.09 -0.16
N GLY A 280 -4.77 -19.35 -1.20
CA GLY A 280 -4.75 -20.64 -1.90
C GLY A 280 -4.32 -21.81 -1.01
N GLU A 281 -3.28 -21.64 -0.18
CA GLU A 281 -2.79 -22.68 0.73
C GLU A 281 -3.82 -23.08 1.79
N VAL A 282 -4.72 -22.17 2.15
CA VAL A 282 -5.82 -22.44 3.10
C VAL A 282 -7.13 -22.87 2.42
N GLY A 283 -7.09 -23.13 1.11
CA GLY A 283 -8.24 -23.55 0.31
C GLY A 283 -9.21 -22.43 -0.05
N ALA A 284 -8.92 -21.19 0.36
CA ALA A 284 -9.65 -19.97 -0.01
C ALA A 284 -9.01 -19.37 -1.28
N GLY A 285 -9.17 -20.04 -2.43
CA GLY A 285 -8.55 -19.67 -3.71
C GLY A 285 -8.94 -18.30 -4.28
N SER A 286 -9.18 -18.20 -5.59
CA SER A 286 -9.49 -16.91 -6.21
C SER A 286 -10.95 -16.51 -5.98
N ILE A 287 -11.20 -15.62 -5.00
CA ILE A 287 -12.53 -15.02 -4.79
C ILE A 287 -13.02 -14.24 -6.01
N ALA A 288 -12.11 -13.69 -6.83
CA ALA A 288 -12.49 -13.00 -8.06
C ALA A 288 -13.14 -13.94 -9.09
N VAL A 289 -12.67 -15.19 -9.20
CA VAL A 289 -13.29 -16.20 -10.07
C VAL A 289 -14.66 -16.59 -9.52
N VAL A 290 -14.76 -16.86 -8.21
CA VAL A 290 -16.03 -17.24 -7.57
C VAL A 290 -17.10 -16.15 -7.74
N LEU A 291 -16.73 -14.89 -7.54
CA LEU A 291 -17.67 -13.77 -7.73
C LEU A 291 -18.07 -13.58 -9.20
N ARG A 292 -17.19 -13.90 -10.14
CA ARG A 292 -17.46 -13.74 -11.58
C ARG A 292 -18.33 -14.86 -12.14
N GLU A 293 -18.05 -16.11 -11.76
CA GLU A 293 -18.56 -17.28 -12.47
C GLU A 293 -19.54 -18.12 -11.63
N ASP A 294 -19.37 -18.17 -10.31
CA ASP A 294 -20.08 -19.13 -9.45
C ASP A 294 -21.33 -18.55 -8.76
N SER A 295 -21.97 -19.35 -7.89
CA SER A 295 -23.18 -18.99 -7.12
C SER A 295 -22.87 -18.35 -5.76
N ALA A 296 -23.90 -17.78 -5.12
CA ALA A 296 -23.80 -17.26 -3.75
C ALA A 296 -23.38 -18.33 -2.73
N GLU A 297 -23.76 -19.60 -2.91
CA GLU A 297 -23.29 -20.71 -2.07
C GLU A 297 -21.77 -20.91 -2.18
N SER A 298 -21.21 -20.74 -3.38
CA SER A 298 -19.76 -20.86 -3.58
C SER A 298 -19.01 -19.73 -2.86
N VAL A 299 -19.57 -18.51 -2.87
CA VAL A 299 -19.08 -17.38 -2.07
C VAL A 299 -19.14 -17.70 -0.57
N PHE A 300 -20.25 -18.25 -0.09
CA PHE A 300 -20.37 -18.68 1.31
C PHE A 300 -19.29 -19.71 1.70
N HIS A 301 -19.03 -20.71 0.86
CA HIS A 301 -18.04 -21.74 1.13
C HIS A 301 -16.60 -21.21 1.12
N ILE A 302 -16.22 -20.39 0.13
CA ILE A 302 -14.86 -19.85 0.05
C ILE A 302 -14.57 -18.88 1.20
N LEU A 303 -15.57 -18.08 1.60
CA LEU A 303 -15.45 -17.23 2.78
C LEU A 303 -15.28 -18.05 4.06
N ASN A 304 -16.01 -19.16 4.23
CA ASN A 304 -15.81 -20.03 5.40
C ASN A 304 -14.41 -20.65 5.45
N ARG A 305 -13.84 -21.04 4.31
CA ARG A 305 -12.44 -21.52 4.26
C ARG A 305 -11.45 -20.45 4.72
N LEU A 306 -11.68 -19.19 4.32
CA LEU A 306 -10.89 -18.06 4.79
C LEU A 306 -11.02 -17.90 6.32
N PHE A 307 -12.24 -17.70 6.82
CA PHE A 307 -12.49 -17.38 8.24
C PHE A 307 -12.03 -18.47 9.21
N LEU A 308 -12.21 -19.75 8.84
CA LEU A 308 -11.71 -20.88 9.64
C LEU A 308 -10.18 -20.94 9.71
N SER A 309 -9.49 -20.25 8.81
CA SER A 309 -8.02 -20.24 8.72
C SER A 309 -7.37 -19.01 9.34
N ILE A 310 -8.17 -18.02 9.76
CA ILE A 310 -7.69 -16.79 10.41
C ILE A 310 -7.10 -17.11 11.78
N ASP A 311 -5.96 -16.49 12.10
CA ASP A 311 -5.42 -16.51 13.45
C ASP A 311 -6.33 -15.72 14.40
N PHE A 312 -7.22 -16.44 15.10
CA PHE A 312 -8.17 -15.86 16.04
C PHE A 312 -7.50 -15.12 17.21
N GLN A 313 -6.29 -15.52 17.63
CA GLN A 313 -5.61 -14.86 18.75
C GLN A 313 -5.12 -13.47 18.34
N GLY A 314 -4.56 -13.34 17.15
CA GLY A 314 -4.15 -12.06 16.57
C GLY A 314 -5.31 -11.20 16.06
N PHE A 315 -6.36 -11.83 15.52
CA PHE A 315 -7.42 -11.16 14.75
C PHE A 315 -8.82 -11.68 15.14
N PRO A 316 -9.31 -11.36 16.34
CA PRO A 316 -10.64 -11.81 16.77
C PRO A 316 -11.75 -11.09 15.99
N VAL A 317 -12.71 -11.85 15.48
CA VAL A 317 -13.95 -11.30 14.89
C VAL A 317 -14.91 -10.92 16.02
N ARG A 318 -15.24 -9.62 16.14
CA ARG A 318 -16.00 -9.07 17.27
C ARG A 318 -17.44 -8.68 16.91
N ASP A 319 -17.61 -8.21 15.68
CA ASP A 319 -18.85 -7.62 15.18
C ASP A 319 -18.87 -7.61 13.63
N GLU A 320 -19.92 -7.01 13.07
CA GLU A 320 -20.12 -6.86 11.62
C GLU A 320 -19.00 -6.05 10.95
N ALA A 321 -18.40 -5.08 11.65
CA ALA A 321 -17.30 -4.28 11.11
C ALA A 321 -16.04 -5.12 10.92
N SER A 322 -15.72 -6.01 11.87
CA SER A 322 -14.62 -6.97 11.72
C SER A 322 -14.85 -7.93 10.55
N VAL A 323 -16.06 -8.51 10.43
CA VAL A 323 -16.41 -9.40 9.30
C VAL A 323 -16.24 -8.67 7.97
N ARG A 324 -16.86 -7.49 7.85
CA ARG A 324 -16.79 -6.65 6.65
C ARG A 324 -15.36 -6.30 6.28
N ALA A 325 -14.53 -5.90 7.24
CA ALA A 325 -13.13 -5.55 6.99
C ALA A 325 -12.33 -6.75 6.44
N TYR A 326 -12.53 -7.95 6.99
CA TYR A 326 -11.79 -9.14 6.56
C TYR A 326 -12.21 -9.58 5.15
N VAL A 327 -13.51 -9.53 4.87
CA VAL A 327 -14.03 -9.78 3.51
C VAL A 327 -13.54 -8.71 2.53
N GLN A 328 -13.53 -7.43 2.91
CA GLN A 328 -13.02 -6.33 2.09
C GLN A 328 -11.55 -6.56 1.72
N VAL A 329 -10.70 -6.87 2.70
CA VAL A 329 -9.28 -7.16 2.50
C VAL A 329 -9.10 -8.35 1.56
N TYR A 330 -9.84 -9.44 1.77
CA TYR A 330 -9.73 -10.62 0.94
C TYR A 330 -10.14 -10.36 -0.52
N ILE A 331 -11.27 -9.66 -0.74
CA ILE A 331 -11.72 -9.27 -2.09
C ILE A 331 -10.71 -8.33 -2.75
N ALA A 332 -10.18 -7.34 -2.03
CA ALA A 332 -9.21 -6.40 -2.59
C ALA A 332 -7.85 -7.05 -2.90
N SER A 333 -7.47 -8.09 -2.14
CA SER A 333 -6.25 -8.87 -2.39
C SER A 333 -6.28 -9.62 -3.72
N ALA A 334 -7.48 -9.85 -4.27
CA ALA A 334 -7.72 -10.44 -5.58
C ALA A 334 -7.78 -9.41 -6.72
N GLY A 335 -7.40 -8.15 -6.48
CA GLY A 335 -7.38 -7.11 -7.52
C GLY A 335 -8.71 -6.39 -7.74
N LEU A 336 -9.71 -6.65 -6.91
CA LEU A 336 -11.04 -6.04 -7.01
C LEU A 336 -11.13 -4.76 -6.16
N ASN A 337 -12.12 -3.92 -6.43
CA ASN A 337 -12.32 -2.64 -5.74
C ASN A 337 -13.64 -2.62 -4.92
N PRO A 338 -13.68 -3.28 -3.76
CA PRO A 338 -14.87 -3.30 -2.92
C PRO A 338 -15.14 -1.91 -2.31
N LYS A 339 -16.38 -1.44 -2.43
CA LYS A 339 -16.89 -0.23 -1.79
C LYS A 339 -17.56 -0.63 -0.47
N ILE A 340 -17.12 -0.06 0.65
CA ILE A 340 -17.73 -0.30 1.95
C ILE A 340 -18.66 0.84 2.34
N GLU A 341 -19.66 0.55 3.16
CA GLU A 341 -20.58 1.56 3.71
C GLU A 341 -21.17 2.47 2.62
N HIS A 342 -21.56 1.87 1.49
CA HIS A 342 -22.01 2.64 0.34
C HIS A 342 -23.44 3.16 0.60
N HIS A 343 -23.56 4.49 0.66
CA HIS A 343 -24.82 5.15 0.98
C HIS A 343 -25.66 5.33 -0.28
N ASN A 344 -26.94 5.03 -0.19
CA ASN A 344 -27.94 5.38 -1.19
C ASN A 344 -29.09 6.19 -0.53
N ALA A 345 -30.07 6.63 -1.32
CA ALA A 345 -31.19 7.43 -0.83
C ALA A 345 -32.07 6.71 0.23
N HIS A 346 -31.92 5.40 0.39
CA HIS A 346 -32.79 4.55 1.21
C HIS A 346 -32.02 3.79 2.31
N GLY A 347 -30.69 3.94 2.40
CA GLY A 347 -29.86 3.25 3.40
C GLY A 347 -28.38 3.21 3.08
N ARG A 348 -27.69 2.22 3.66
CA ARG A 348 -26.25 2.00 3.58
C ARG A 348 -25.95 0.51 3.53
N SER A 349 -25.42 0.03 2.41
CA SER A 349 -24.97 -1.37 2.26
C SER A 349 -23.61 -1.57 2.93
N ASP A 350 -23.34 -2.78 3.42
CA ASP A 350 -22.06 -3.06 4.08
C ASP A 350 -20.90 -3.12 3.10
N LEU A 351 -21.04 -3.88 2.00
CA LEU A 351 -20.01 -4.03 0.99
C LEU A 351 -20.61 -4.26 -0.39
N GLU A 352 -20.13 -3.53 -1.39
CA GLU A 352 -20.49 -3.71 -2.79
C GLU A 352 -19.24 -3.93 -3.66
N VAL A 353 -19.31 -4.84 -4.63
CA VAL A 353 -18.20 -5.07 -5.58
C VAL A 353 -18.72 -5.49 -6.96
N GLY A 354 -18.24 -4.82 -7.99
CA GLY A 354 -18.48 -5.19 -9.39
C GLY A 354 -17.39 -6.13 -9.90
N VAL A 355 -17.78 -7.22 -10.55
CA VAL A 355 -16.87 -8.21 -11.14
C VAL A 355 -17.44 -8.70 -12.47
N GLY A 356 -16.77 -8.40 -13.58
CA GLY A 356 -17.29 -8.72 -14.91
C GLY A 356 -18.63 -8.02 -15.17
N ASP A 357 -19.64 -8.80 -15.50
CA ASP A 357 -21.03 -8.38 -15.72
C ASP A 357 -21.90 -8.54 -14.47
N ARG A 358 -21.32 -8.83 -13.29
CA ARG A 358 -22.06 -8.99 -12.02
C ARG A 358 -21.76 -7.86 -11.05
N HIS A 359 -22.78 -7.42 -10.31
CA HIS A 359 -22.64 -6.49 -9.19
C HIS A 359 -23.13 -7.16 -7.91
N TRP A 360 -22.22 -7.36 -6.96
CA TRP A 360 -22.53 -8.01 -5.68
C TRP A 360 -22.76 -6.98 -4.59
N VAL A 361 -23.83 -7.18 -3.81
CA VAL A 361 -24.15 -6.42 -2.61
C VAL A 361 -24.22 -7.38 -1.44
N PHE A 362 -23.35 -7.19 -0.47
CA PHE A 362 -23.26 -7.98 0.75
C PHE A 362 -23.83 -7.20 1.92
N GLU A 363 -24.66 -7.88 2.71
CA GLU A 363 -25.05 -7.47 4.06
C GLU A 363 -24.53 -8.51 5.05
N PHE A 364 -23.76 -8.08 6.04
CA PHE A 364 -23.22 -8.97 7.07
C PHE A 364 -24.04 -8.87 8.33
N LYS A 365 -24.29 -10.01 8.96
CA LYS A 365 -24.95 -10.09 10.25
C LYS A 365 -24.18 -10.99 11.18
N VAL A 366 -24.11 -10.62 12.45
CA VAL A 366 -23.37 -11.39 13.46
C VAL A 366 -24.30 -11.90 14.54
N VAL A 367 -24.16 -13.18 14.88
CA VAL A 367 -24.89 -13.83 15.98
C VAL A 367 -23.94 -14.28 17.08
N ARG A 368 -24.41 -14.13 18.33
CA ARG A 368 -23.73 -14.61 19.54
C ARG A 368 -24.44 -15.83 20.11
N LYS A 369 -23.76 -16.49 21.06
CA LYS A 369 -24.29 -17.66 21.76
C LYS A 369 -25.67 -17.39 22.35
N GLY A 370 -26.64 -18.26 22.04
CA GLY A 370 -28.01 -18.19 22.55
C GLY A 370 -28.97 -17.28 21.77
N GLU A 371 -28.54 -16.66 20.68
CA GLU A 371 -29.42 -15.85 19.84
C GLU A 371 -30.15 -16.70 18.76
N SER A 372 -31.45 -16.46 18.58
CA SER A 372 -32.30 -17.12 17.58
C SER A 372 -31.85 -16.76 16.15
N LYS A 373 -31.44 -17.77 15.38
CA LYS A 373 -30.90 -17.62 14.01
C LYS A 373 -32.00 -17.38 12.97
N GLU A 374 -33.19 -17.97 13.13
CA GLU A 374 -34.27 -17.88 12.14
C GLU A 374 -35.08 -16.58 12.19
N GLU A 375 -35.35 -16.05 13.39
CA GLU A 375 -36.22 -14.87 13.56
C GLU A 375 -35.51 -13.59 13.12
N LYS A 376 -34.22 -13.47 13.44
CA LYS A 376 -33.41 -12.32 13.04
C LYS A 376 -33.19 -12.27 11.52
N LEU A 377 -33.01 -13.43 10.87
CA LEU A 377 -32.81 -13.48 9.42
C LEU A 377 -34.00 -12.90 8.65
N ARG A 378 -35.24 -13.21 9.05
CA ARG A 378 -36.42 -12.67 8.36
C ARG A 378 -36.46 -11.14 8.41
N ALA A 379 -36.21 -10.55 9.58
CA ALA A 379 -36.17 -9.10 9.75
C ALA A 379 -35.05 -8.45 8.92
N TRP A 380 -33.89 -9.10 8.78
CA TRP A 380 -32.77 -8.58 7.98
C TRP A 380 -33.02 -8.68 6.47
N VAL A 381 -33.66 -9.75 6.01
CA VAL A 381 -34.06 -9.89 4.60
C VAL A 381 -35.07 -8.80 4.23
N GLU A 382 -36.07 -8.56 5.07
CA GLU A 382 -37.04 -7.46 4.87
C GLU A 382 -36.36 -6.08 4.84
N GLN A 383 -35.34 -5.87 5.68
CA GLN A 383 -34.55 -4.64 5.66
C GLN A 383 -33.77 -4.47 4.35
N MET A 384 -33.18 -5.53 3.79
CA MET A 384 -32.40 -5.41 2.55
C MET A 384 -33.30 -5.16 1.34
N THR A 385 -34.48 -5.81 1.29
CA THR A 385 -35.48 -5.62 0.24
C THR A 385 -36.02 -4.19 0.23
N SER A 386 -36.32 -3.62 1.41
CA SER A 386 -36.91 -2.28 1.51
C SER A 386 -35.96 -1.13 1.17
N LYS A 387 -34.64 -1.37 1.16
CA LYS A 387 -33.62 -0.33 0.98
C LYS A 387 -33.04 -0.23 -0.43
N HIS A 388 -33.54 -1.03 -1.37
CA HIS A 388 -33.22 -0.92 -2.81
C HIS A 388 -31.71 -0.84 -3.11
N TYR A 389 -30.87 -1.55 -2.33
CA TYR A 389 -29.41 -1.52 -2.50
C TYR A 389 -29.00 -2.07 -3.87
N GLY A 390 -28.02 -1.43 -4.53
CA GLY A 390 -27.49 -1.83 -5.83
C GLY A 390 -28.37 -1.55 -7.06
N GLU A 391 -29.65 -1.19 -6.88
CA GLU A 391 -30.61 -0.95 -8.00
C GLU A 391 -30.33 0.34 -8.80
N GLN A 392 -29.36 1.12 -8.39
CA GLN A 392 -28.92 2.35 -9.06
C GLN A 392 -28.00 2.06 -10.27
N GLN A 393 -27.48 0.84 -10.38
CA GLN A 393 -26.63 0.43 -11.50
C GLN A 393 -27.45 -0.32 -12.55
N SER A 394 -27.56 0.26 -13.74
CA SER A 394 -28.16 -0.40 -14.90
C SER A 394 -27.10 -1.20 -15.65
N GLY A 395 -27.39 -2.44 -16.03
CA GLY A 395 -26.52 -3.28 -16.84
C GLY A 395 -26.13 -4.62 -16.20
N PRO A 396 -25.37 -4.63 -15.09
CA PRO A 396 -24.85 -5.87 -14.51
C PRO A 396 -25.92 -6.71 -13.79
N GLU A 397 -25.74 -8.04 -13.77
CA GLU A 397 -26.53 -8.98 -12.97
C GLU A 397 -26.33 -8.66 -11.48
N LEU A 398 -27.40 -8.17 -10.83
CA LEU A 398 -27.38 -7.77 -9.43
C LEU A 398 -27.54 -8.99 -8.51
N LYS A 399 -26.54 -9.25 -7.67
CA LYS A 399 -26.53 -10.32 -6.66
C LYS A 399 -26.57 -9.72 -5.27
N LYS A 400 -27.69 -9.86 -4.56
CA LYS A 400 -27.83 -9.38 -3.18
C LYS A 400 -27.80 -10.56 -2.22
N VAL A 401 -26.86 -10.54 -1.28
CA VAL A 401 -26.66 -11.65 -0.34
C VAL A 401 -26.59 -11.15 1.10
N VAL A 402 -27.29 -11.85 1.98
CA VAL A 402 -27.21 -11.70 3.44
C VAL A 402 -26.42 -12.89 3.99
N LEU A 403 -25.32 -12.59 4.69
CA LEU A 403 -24.43 -13.58 5.28
C LEU A 403 -24.45 -13.45 6.81
N VAL A 404 -24.79 -14.54 7.50
CA VAL A 404 -24.85 -14.59 8.97
C VAL A 404 -23.62 -15.30 9.51
N TYR A 405 -22.78 -14.58 10.23
CA TYR A 405 -21.56 -15.06 10.89
C TYR A 405 -21.82 -15.40 12.36
N SER A 406 -21.39 -16.58 12.81
CA SER A 406 -21.43 -16.98 14.21
C SER A 406 -20.08 -16.71 14.87
N ILE A 407 -20.05 -15.88 15.91
CA ILE A 407 -18.82 -15.65 16.70
C ILE A 407 -18.38 -16.93 17.40
N GLU A 408 -19.33 -17.76 17.86
CA GLU A 408 -19.03 -19.01 18.56
C GLU A 408 -18.45 -20.06 17.61
N GLU A 409 -19.05 -20.23 16.43
CA GLU A 409 -18.62 -21.23 15.45
C GLU A 409 -17.47 -20.72 14.55
N ARG A 410 -17.19 -19.41 14.58
CA ARG A 410 -16.15 -18.73 13.79
C ARG A 410 -16.27 -18.93 12.28
N GLN A 411 -17.50 -18.98 11.80
CA GLN A 411 -17.82 -19.17 10.40
C GLN A 411 -19.20 -18.57 10.09
N PHE A 412 -19.47 -18.33 8.81
CA PHE A 412 -20.81 -18.10 8.32
C PHE A 412 -21.64 -19.37 8.47
N VAL A 413 -22.82 -19.22 9.05
CA VAL A 413 -23.76 -20.32 9.36
C VAL A 413 -25.03 -20.26 8.51
N LYS A 414 -25.27 -19.12 7.84
CA LYS A 414 -26.44 -18.95 6.97
C LYS A 414 -26.15 -17.99 5.84
N LEU A 415 -26.72 -18.30 4.68
CA LEU A 415 -26.75 -17.48 3.48
C LEU A 415 -28.21 -17.29 3.08
N HIS A 416 -28.55 -16.09 2.62
CA HIS A 416 -29.78 -15.83 1.90
C HIS A 416 -29.48 -14.95 0.69
N GLU A 417 -29.76 -15.44 -0.51
CA GLU A 417 -29.70 -14.66 -1.75
C GLU A 417 -31.10 -14.09 -2.02
N LEU A 418 -31.20 -12.77 -2.20
CA LEU A 418 -32.46 -12.17 -2.64
C LEU A 418 -32.58 -12.32 -4.15
N VAL A 419 -33.56 -13.12 -4.57
CA VAL A 419 -33.96 -13.19 -5.96
C VAL A 419 -34.86 -11.99 -6.25
N PRO A 420 -34.57 -11.17 -7.27
CA PRO A 420 -35.49 -10.10 -7.67
C PRO A 420 -36.85 -10.72 -8.03
N GLN A 421 -37.93 -10.20 -7.46
CA GLN A 421 -39.26 -10.62 -7.89
C GLN A 421 -39.50 -10.13 -9.33
N PRO A 422 -40.04 -11.00 -10.21
CA PRO A 422 -40.23 -10.69 -11.63
C PRO A 422 -41.18 -9.53 -11.89
#